data_AF-A0A396HIA9-F1
#
_entry.id   AF-A0A396HIA9-F1
#
_cell.length_a   1.000
_cell.length_b   1.000
_cell.length_c   1.000
_cell.angle_alpha   90.00
_cell.angle_beta   90.00
_cell.angle_gamma   90.00
#
_symmetry.space_group_name_H-M   'P 1'
#
loop_
_entity.id
_entity.type
_entity.pdbx_description
1 polymer ?
#
loop_
_entity_poly.entity_id
_entity_poly.type
_entity_poly.pdbx_seq_one_letter_code
_entity_poly.pdbx_strand_id
1 'polypeptide(L)' 'MIEALRLCCQKGCPVCVFRSHREKRSSYAPKLGVRYDGEYRIEKCWCKIGKQVCFFFLIIIRCNLFN' A
#
# COMPACT_ATOMS: atom_id res chain seq x y z
N MET A 1 4.38 2.94 -12.84
CA MET A 1 3.64 2.78 -11.56
C MET A 1 4.57 2.36 -10.40
N ILE A 2 5.37 1.30 -10.55
CA ILE A 2 6.32 0.83 -9.52
C ILE A 2 7.32 1.92 -9.10
N GLU A 3 7.87 2.66 -10.07
CA GLU A 3 8.84 3.72 -9.82
C GLU A 3 8.26 4.89 -8.99
N ALA A 4 6.98 5.23 -9.20
CA ALA A 4 6.29 6.26 -8.42
C ALA A 4 6.14 5.85 -6.95
N LEU A 5 5.87 4.57 -6.67
CA LEU A 5 5.80 4.04 -5.30
C LEU A 5 7.17 4.07 -4.62
N ARG A 6 8.23 3.76 -5.36
CA ARG A 6 9.61 3.85 -4.88
C ARG A 6 9.99 5.31 -4.54
N LEU A 7 9.64 6.25 -5.40
CA LEU A 7 9.82 7.69 -5.15
C LEU A 7 9.00 8.16 -3.94
N CYS A 8 7.76 7.71 -3.79
CA CYS A 8 6.93 8.02 -2.62
C CYS A 8 7.55 7.50 -1.32
N CYS A 9 8.16 6.31 -1.33
CA CYS A 9 8.89 5.78 -0.17
C CYS A 9 10.06 6.69 0.24
N GLN A 10 10.78 7.29 -0.73
CA GLN A 10 11.90 8.18 -0.44
C GLN A 10 11.44 9.57 0.01
N LYS A 11 10.36 10.08 -0.57
CA LYS A 11 9.82 11.42 -0.28
C LYS A 11 8.84 11.45 0.90
N GLY A 12 8.35 10.30 1.35
CA GLY A 12 7.36 10.21 2.42
C GLY A 12 5.98 10.72 2.01
N CYS A 13 5.59 10.56 0.75
CA CYS A 13 4.29 11.06 0.26
C CYS A 13 3.11 10.28 0.88
N PRO A 14 1.97 10.95 1.14
CA PRO A 14 0.74 10.27 1.54
C PRO A 14 0.16 9.48 0.36
N VAL A 15 -0.31 8.27 0.63
CA VAL A 15 -0.89 7.35 -0.34
C VAL A 15 -2.31 7.01 0.10
N CYS A 16 -3.27 7.23 -0.79
CA CYS A 16 -4.67 6.86 -0.59
C CYS A 16 -4.85 5.36 -0.80
N VAL A 17 -5.28 4.65 0.24
CA VAL A 17 -5.51 3.20 0.16
C VAL A 17 -6.99 2.91 -0.04
N PHE A 18 -7.30 2.18 -1.11
CA PHE A 18 -8.61 1.63 -1.37
C PHE A 18 -8.57 0.11 -1.17
N ARG A 19 -9.56 -0.43 -0.46
CA ARG A 19 -9.72 -1.87 -0.25
C ARG A 19 -10.91 -2.35 -1.06
N SER A 20 -10.72 -3.42 -1.84
CA SER A 20 -11.79 -4.00 -2.65
C SER A 20 -12.29 -5.31 -2.05
N HIS A 21 -13.58 -5.60 -2.24
CA HIS A 21 -14.17 -6.88 -1.83
C HIS A 21 -13.60 -8.08 -2.61
N ARG A 22 -13.04 -7.86 -3.81
CA ARG A 22 -12.45 -8.93 -4.64
C ARG A 22 -11.22 -9.57 -3.99
N GLU A 23 -10.54 -8.82 -3.13
CA GLU A 23 -9.31 -9.25 -2.46
C GLU A 23 -9.61 -10.12 -1.22
N LYS A 24 -10.00 -11.39 -1.44
CA LYS A 24 -10.44 -12.32 -0.38
C LYS A 24 -9.35 -12.78 0.60
N ARG A 25 -8.08 -12.48 0.33
CA ARG A 25 -6.94 -12.88 1.19
C ARG A 25 -6.80 -12.03 2.47
N SER A 26 -7.57 -10.95 2.60
CA SER A 26 -7.48 -10.00 3.72
C SER A 26 -8.78 -9.98 4.52
N SER A 27 -8.69 -10.21 5.83
CA SER A 27 -9.80 -10.02 6.79
C SER A 27 -10.30 -8.57 6.88
N TYR A 28 -9.53 -7.61 6.37
CA TYR A 28 -9.90 -6.19 6.30
C TYR A 28 -10.67 -5.81 5.02
N ALA A 29 -10.96 -6.77 4.14
CA ALA A 29 -11.69 -6.50 2.90
C ALA A 29 -13.17 -6.16 3.21
N PRO A 30 -13.77 -5.17 2.52
CA PRO A 30 -15.19 -4.86 2.70
C PRO A 30 -16.08 -6.01 2.19
N LYS A 31 -17.31 -6.11 2.70
CA LYS A 31 -18.28 -7.16 2.29
C LYS A 31 -18.79 -6.99 0.85
N LEU A 32 -18.85 -5.76 0.34
CA LEU A 32 -19.29 -5.44 -1.02
C LEU A 32 -18.56 -4.16 -1.49
N GLY A 33 -18.27 -4.06 -2.78
CA GLY A 33 -17.73 -2.85 -3.41
C GLY A 33 -16.27 -2.53 -3.08
N VAL A 34 -15.94 -1.24 -3.08
CA VAL A 34 -14.62 -0.67 -2.77
C VAL A 34 -14.78 0.33 -1.64
N ARG A 35 -13.94 0.24 -0.61
CA ARG A 35 -13.92 1.16 0.53
C ARG A 35 -12.65 2.01 0.46
N TYR A 36 -12.81 3.32 0.56
CA TYR A 36 -11.70 4.21 0.89
C TYR A 36 -11.31 3.99 2.34
N ASP A 37 -10.09 3.53 2.57
CA ASP A 37 -9.63 3.21 3.91
C ASP A 37 -9.06 4.46 4.58
N GLY A 38 -8.32 5.29 3.85
CA GLY A 38 -7.77 6.57 4.31
C GLY A 38 -6.37 6.80 3.76
N GLU A 39 -5.65 7.73 4.41
CA GLU A 39 -4.29 8.08 4.05
C GLU A 39 -3.26 7.25 4.81
N TYR A 40 -2.22 6.88 4.09
CA TYR A 40 -1.15 6.02 4.57
C TYR A 40 0.21 6.55 4.12
N ARG A 41 1.26 6.17 4.84
CA ARG A 41 2.65 6.45 4.48
C ARG A 41 3.40 5.14 4.24
N ILE A 42 4.28 5.15 3.25
CA ILE A 42 5.20 4.03 2.99
C ILE A 42 6.43 4.22 3.89
N GLU A 43 6.66 3.29 4.80
CA GLU A 43 7.81 3.31 5.72
C GLU A 43 9.04 2.59 5.16
N LYS A 44 8.83 1.42 4.58
CA LYS A 44 9.91 0.61 4.02
C LYS A 44 9.49 0.08 2.65
N CYS A 45 10.42 0.18 1.71
CA CYS A 45 10.30 -0.40 0.38
C CYS A 45 11.56 -1.22 0.09
N TRP A 46 11.39 -2.49 -0.28
CA TRP A 46 12.51 -3.30 -0.76
C TRP A 46 12.09 -4.15 -1.96
N CYS A 47 13.07 -4.36 -2.83
CA CYS A 47 12.93 -5.23 -3.98
C CYS A 47 13.42 -6.63 -3.60
N LYS A 48 12.54 -7.62 -3.71
CA LYS A 48 12.93 -9.03 -3.67
C LYS A 48 13.02 -9.51 -5.11
N ILE A 49 14.22 -9.86 -5.53
CA ILE A 49 14.48 -10.38 -6.89
C ILE A 49 13.86 -11.78 -6.95
N GLY A 50 12.76 -11.92 -7.69
CA GLY A 50 12.21 -13.21 -8.07
C GLY A 50 12.91 -13.77 -9.30
N LYS A 51 12.59 -15.03 -9.66
CA LYS A 51 13.21 -15.75 -10.79
C LYS A 51 13.05 -15.05 -12.16
N GLN A 52 12.01 -14.23 -12.33
CA GLN A 52 11.72 -13.50 -13.58
C GLN A 52 11.21 -12.06 -13.37
N VAL A 53 10.72 -11.72 -12.17
CA VAL A 53 10.14 -10.40 -11.88
C VAL A 53 10.58 -9.93 -10.50
N CYS A 54 10.88 -8.64 -10.38
CA CYS A 54 11.14 -7.96 -9.12
C CYS A 54 9.84 -7.73 -8.35
N PHE A 55 9.71 -8.36 -7.19
CA PHE A 55 8.59 -8.11 -6.27
C PHE A 55 8.94 -6.97 -5.33
N PHE A 56 8.12 -5.93 -5.30
CA PHE A 56 8.29 -4.83 -4.36
C PHE A 56 7.42 -5.08 -3.13
N PHE A 57 8.09 -5.17 -1.98
CA PHE A 57 7.42 -5.25 -0.68
C PHE A 57 7.41 -3.87 -0.08
N LEU A 58 6.22 -3.43 0.33
CA LEU A 58 5.98 -2.13 0.95
C LEU A 58 5.40 -2.36 2.34
N ILE A 59 6.02 -1.77 3.35
CA ILE A 59 5.38 -1.61 4.66
C ILE A 59 4.68 -0.26 4.63
N ILE A 60 3.36 -0.31 4.79
CA ILE A 60 2.51 0.85 4.74
C ILE A 60 1.90 1.03 6.13
N ILE A 61 2.11 2.19 6.74
CA ILE A 61 1.55 2.56 8.05
C ILE A 61 0.47 3.59 7.84
N ARG A 62 -0.65 3.42 8.53
CA ARG A 62 -1.76 4.37 8.49
C ARG A 62 -1.34 5.64 9.23
N CYS A 63 -1.49 6.79 8.57
CA CYS A 63 -1.31 8.07 9.25
C CYS A 63 -2.52 8.28 10.16
N ASN A 64 -2.35 8.04 11.46
CA ASN A 64 -3.35 8.44 12.44
C ASN A 64 -3.31 9.97 12.53
N LEU A 65 -4.23 10.63 11.83
CA LEU A 65 -4.56 12.01 12.13
C LEU A 65 -5.37 12.00 13.44
N PHE A 66 -4.67 11.90 14.56
CA PHE A 66 -5.17 12.24 15.90
C PHE A 66 -4.15 13.20 16.52
N ASN A 67 -4.34 14.48 16.24
CA ASN A 67 -4.06 15.58 17.16
C ASN A 67 -5.40 16.26 17.42
#